data_AF-A0A1E4R6R1-F1
#
_entry.id   AF-A0A1E4R6R1-F1
#
_cell.length_a   1.000
_cell.length_b   1.000
_cell.length_c   1.000
_cell.angle_alpha   90.00
_cell.angle_beta   90.00
_cell.angle_gamma   90.00
#
_symmetry.space_group_name_H-M   'P 1'
#
loop_
_entity.id
_entity.type
_entity.pdbx_description
1 polymer ?
#
loop_
_entity_poly.entity_id
_entity_poly.type
_entity_poly.pdbx_seq_one_letter_code
_entity_poly.pdbx_strand_id
1 'polypeptide(L)'
;MKKWIVPMILLLLLTACQSDEQEVHYIAKSEHWKAIYHSNSDQGLRLYYLDEKDDLGPLQITIEGEKESQNIVDVQLNKEGYYSFTKKESEKFFKRSAKPIIHMQWLSKSETLEIKNH
;
A
#
# COMPACT_ATOMS: atom_id res chain seq x y z
N MET A 1 -20.14 47.04 26.10
CA MET A 1 -19.69 46.30 24.89
C MET A 1 -18.79 45.14 25.32
N LYS A 2 -19.35 44.02 25.82
CA LYS A 2 -18.53 42.87 26.31
C LYS A 2 -19.36 41.60 26.47
N LYS A 3 -20.14 41.21 25.45
CA LYS A 3 -20.96 39.97 25.49
C LYS A 3 -20.84 39.10 24.24
N TRP A 4 -20.07 39.51 23.24
CA TRP A 4 -19.96 38.83 21.94
C TRP A 4 -18.70 37.96 21.77
N ILE A 5 -17.80 37.94 22.76
CA ILE A 5 -16.53 37.19 22.68
C ILE A 5 -16.75 35.69 22.97
N VAL A 6 -17.70 35.36 23.85
CA VAL A 6 -17.95 33.98 24.30
C VAL A 6 -18.36 33.02 23.18
N PRO A 7 -19.27 33.35 22.24
CA PRO A 7 -19.64 32.40 21.17
C PRO A 7 -18.50 32.19 20.15
N MET A 8 -17.58 33.15 20.01
CA MET A 8 -16.49 33.09 19.03
C MET A 8 -15.37 32.13 19.47
N ILE A 9 -15.14 32.00 20.78
CA ILE A 9 -14.16 31.04 21.34
C ILE A 9 -14.68 29.59 21.23
N LEU A 10 -15.99 29.39 21.32
CA LEU A 10 -16.60 28.06 21.21
C LEU A 10 -16.51 27.48 19.78
N LEU A 11 -16.57 28.34 18.76
CA LEU A 11 -16.43 27.95 17.35
C LEU A 11 -14.99 27.52 16.99
N LEU A 12 -13.98 28.14 17.61
CA LEU A 12 -12.56 27.79 17.40
C LEU A 12 -12.18 26.44 18.04
N LEU A 13 -12.84 26.06 19.14
CA LEU A 13 -12.61 24.75 19.79
C LEU A 13 -13.17 23.58 18.96
N LEU A 14 -14.19 23.81 18.14
CA LEU A 14 -14.79 22.78 17.28
C LEU A 14 -13.97 22.50 16.01
N THR A 15 -13.15 23.45 15.54
CA THR A 15 -12.29 23.27 14.36
C THR A 15 -10.93 22.63 14.67
N ALA A 16 -10.57 22.48 15.95
CA ALA A 16 -9.26 21.96 16.37
C ALA A 16 -9.16 20.42 16.39
N CYS A 17 -10.26 19.71 16.12
CA CYS A 17 -10.26 18.24 15.96
C CYS A 17 -10.24 17.86 14.47
N GLN A 18 -9.26 18.34 13.71
CA GLN A 18 -8.80 17.60 12.55
C GLN A 18 -7.79 16.57 13.07
N SER A 19 -8.28 15.36 13.34
CA SER A 19 -7.38 14.21 13.49
C SER A 19 -6.67 14.04 12.15
N ASP A 20 -5.37 14.31 12.11
CA ASP A 20 -4.54 14.00 10.94
C ASP A 20 -4.88 12.58 10.48
N GLU A 21 -5.21 12.43 9.19
CA GLU A 21 -5.44 11.12 8.60
C GLU A 21 -4.19 10.26 8.86
N GLN A 22 -4.34 9.29 9.76
CA GLN A 22 -3.22 8.51 10.22
C GLN A 22 -2.62 7.73 9.05
N GLU A 23 -1.34 8.00 8.77
CA GLU A 23 -0.61 7.41 7.66
C GLU A 23 -0.66 5.87 7.74
N VAL A 24 -1.11 5.28 6.65
CA VAL A 24 -1.07 3.84 6.42
C VAL A 24 0.23 3.52 5.69
N HIS A 25 1.09 2.74 6.35
CA HIS A 25 2.36 2.25 5.82
C HIS A 25 2.40 0.74 5.94
N TYR A 26 2.70 0.07 4.83
CA TYR A 26 2.81 -1.37 4.77
C TYR A 26 4.14 -1.80 4.20
N ILE A 27 4.81 -2.71 4.92
CA ILE A 27 5.97 -3.44 4.45
C ILE A 27 5.71 -4.92 4.63
N ALA A 28 5.89 -5.68 3.56
CA ALA A 28 5.93 -7.13 3.62
C ALA A 28 7.19 -7.62 2.91
N LYS A 29 7.74 -8.74 3.36
CA LYS A 29 8.94 -9.33 2.79
C LYS A 29 8.85 -10.85 2.84
N SER A 30 9.27 -11.48 1.76
CA SER A 30 9.50 -12.91 1.62
C SER A 30 10.97 -13.17 1.27
N GLU A 31 11.30 -14.35 0.77
CA GLU A 31 12.67 -14.71 0.41
C GLU A 31 13.18 -13.83 -0.74
N HIS A 32 12.41 -13.72 -1.83
CA HIS A 32 12.84 -13.00 -3.03
C HIS A 32 12.10 -11.67 -3.26
N TRP A 33 11.06 -11.34 -2.48
CA TRP A 33 10.25 -10.15 -2.72
C TRP A 33 10.14 -9.23 -1.50
N LYS A 34 10.00 -7.93 -1.78
CA LYS A 34 9.62 -6.92 -0.79
C LYS A 34 8.51 -6.03 -1.34
N ALA A 35 7.42 -5.93 -0.60
CA ALA A 35 6.31 -5.00 -0.85
C ALA A 35 6.44 -3.77 0.05
N ILE A 36 6.23 -2.58 -0.54
CA ILE A 36 6.22 -1.31 0.18
C ILE A 36 5.04 -0.47 -0.30
N TYR A 37 4.23 0.06 0.62
CA TYR A 37 3.15 1.00 0.32
C TYR A 37 3.08 2.12 1.37
N HIS A 38 2.99 3.36 0.90
CA HIS A 38 2.80 4.56 1.72
C HIS A 38 1.58 5.35 1.21
N SER A 39 0.54 5.46 2.04
CA SER A 39 -0.70 6.19 1.67
C SER A 39 -0.51 7.68 1.39
N ASN A 40 0.48 8.31 2.02
CA ASN A 40 0.81 9.73 1.82
C ASN A 40 1.66 9.97 0.56
N SER A 41 2.18 8.93 -0.10
CA SER A 41 2.97 9.11 -1.31
C SER A 41 2.07 9.23 -2.54
N ASP A 42 2.58 9.87 -3.60
CA ASP A 42 1.93 9.90 -4.91
C ASP A 42 2.02 8.56 -5.65
N GLN A 43 2.70 7.59 -5.04
CA GLN A 43 3.03 6.29 -5.61
C GLN A 43 2.17 5.22 -4.93
N GLY A 44 1.78 4.19 -5.69
CA GLY A 44 1.10 3.05 -5.12
C GLY A 44 2.06 2.04 -4.49
N LEU A 45 1.57 0.82 -4.31
CA LEU A 45 2.34 -0.35 -3.91
C LEU A 45 3.52 -0.54 -4.88
N ARG A 46 4.69 -0.79 -4.31
CA ARG A 46 5.89 -1.20 -5.04
C ARG A 46 6.31 -2.60 -4.61
N LEU A 47 6.58 -3.44 -5.60
CA LEU A 47 7.05 -4.82 -5.42
C LEU A 47 8.46 -4.92 -5.97
N TYR A 48 9.43 -5.02 -5.07
CA TYR A 48 10.85 -5.15 -5.38
C TYR A 48 11.25 -6.61 -5.40
N TYR A 49 11.92 -7.01 -6.47
CA TYR A 49 12.65 -8.27 -6.49
C TYR A 49 14.01 -8.06 -5.80
N LEU A 50 14.37 -8.98 -4.90
CA LEU A 50 15.52 -8.84 -4.02
C LEU A 50 16.75 -9.60 -4.50
N ASP A 51 16.61 -10.47 -5.49
CA ASP A 51 17.74 -11.23 -6.01
C ASP A 51 18.38 -10.50 -7.20
N GLU A 52 19.70 -10.56 -7.27
CA GLU A 52 20.45 -10.03 -8.39
C GLU A 52 20.71 -11.21 -9.34
N LYS A 53 20.11 -11.20 -10.54
CA LYS A 53 20.54 -11.93 -11.78
C LYS A 53 19.58 -12.97 -12.36
N ASP A 54 18.36 -13.15 -11.85
CA ASP A 54 17.40 -14.06 -12.48
C ASP A 54 16.48 -13.32 -13.46
N ASP A 55 16.42 -13.79 -14.71
CA ASP A 55 15.31 -13.47 -15.61
C ASP A 55 14.05 -14.14 -15.05
N LEU A 56 13.12 -13.32 -14.57
CA LEU A 56 11.89 -13.81 -13.94
C LEU A 56 10.86 -14.29 -14.96
N GLY A 57 11.07 -13.97 -16.25
CA GLY A 57 10.02 -14.10 -17.24
C GLY A 57 8.77 -13.29 -16.85
N PRO A 58 7.59 -13.68 -17.38
CA PRO A 58 6.34 -13.02 -17.03
C PRO A 58 5.94 -13.32 -15.57
N LEU A 59 5.66 -12.25 -14.82
CA LEU A 59 5.18 -12.32 -13.46
C LEU A 59 3.65 -12.38 -13.44
N GLN A 60 3.12 -13.19 -12.53
CA GLN A 60 1.73 -13.14 -12.12
C GLN A 60 1.65 -12.64 -10.67
N ILE A 61 0.81 -11.64 -10.46
CA ILE A 61 0.62 -10.97 -9.17
C ILE A 61 -0.85 -11.05 -8.81
N THR A 62 -1.17 -11.58 -7.63
CA THR A 62 -2.52 -11.54 -7.07
C THR A 62 -2.51 -10.76 -5.78
N ILE A 63 -3.35 -9.74 -5.66
CA ILE A 63 -3.60 -9.04 -4.40
C ILE A 63 -4.98 -9.45 -3.90
N GLU A 64 -5.02 -10.15 -2.77
CA GLU A 64 -6.25 -10.55 -2.10
C GLU A 64 -6.58 -9.54 -1.00
N GLY A 65 -7.67 -8.81 -1.16
CA GLY A 65 -8.24 -7.96 -0.12
C GLY A 65 -9.44 -8.62 0.57
N GLU A 66 -10.02 -7.92 1.54
CA GLU A 66 -11.16 -8.46 2.31
C GLU A 66 -12.44 -8.66 1.47
N LYS A 67 -12.63 -7.87 0.42
CA LYS A 67 -13.87 -7.84 -0.39
C LYS A 67 -13.65 -8.09 -1.87
N GLU A 68 -12.43 -7.92 -2.36
CA GLU A 68 -12.09 -8.04 -3.76
C GLU A 68 -10.67 -8.61 -3.89
N SER A 69 -10.39 -9.18 -5.06
CA SER A 69 -9.07 -9.66 -5.44
C SER A 69 -8.73 -9.13 -6.84
N GLN A 70 -7.48 -8.77 -7.05
CA GLN A 70 -6.98 -8.36 -8.36
C GLN A 70 -5.84 -9.27 -8.77
N ASN A 71 -5.98 -9.90 -9.94
CA ASN A 71 -4.93 -10.69 -10.58
C ASN A 71 -4.42 -9.95 -11.82
N ILE A 72 -3.10 -9.87 -11.94
CA ILE A 72 -2.40 -9.29 -13.09
C ILE A 72 -1.38 -10.32 -13.57
N VAL A 73 -1.34 -10.56 -14.88
CA VAL A 73 -0.44 -11.51 -15.54
C VAL A 73 0.48 -10.77 -16.51
N ASP A 74 1.53 -11.46 -16.96
CA ASP A 74 2.52 -10.94 -17.91
C ASP A 74 3.19 -9.64 -17.45
N VAL A 75 3.31 -9.46 -16.14
CA VAL A 75 3.94 -8.28 -15.54
C VAL A 75 5.45 -8.38 -15.70
N GLN A 76 6.06 -7.25 -16.06
CA GLN A 76 7.52 -7.12 -16.09
C GLN A 76 7.99 -6.05 -15.11
N LEU A 77 9.16 -6.28 -14.53
CA LEU A 77 9.83 -5.29 -13.71
C LEU A 77 10.40 -4.17 -14.57
N ASN A 78 10.48 -2.98 -14.01
CA ASN A 78 11.19 -1.88 -14.64
C ASN A 78 12.72 -2.08 -14.53
N LYS A 79 13.48 -1.12 -15.07
CA LYS A 79 14.95 -1.11 -15.03
C LYS A 79 15.54 -1.04 -13.63
N GLU A 80 14.75 -0.67 -12.63
CA GLU A 80 15.13 -0.57 -11.22
C GLU A 80 14.75 -1.83 -10.44
N GLY A 81 14.25 -2.89 -11.11
CA GLY A 81 13.96 -4.18 -10.48
C GLY A 81 12.66 -4.20 -9.66
N TYR A 82 11.69 -3.33 -9.97
CA TYR A 82 10.39 -3.35 -9.30
C TYR A 82 9.21 -3.17 -10.24
N TYR A 83 8.04 -3.59 -9.76
CA TYR A 83 6.75 -3.26 -10.35
C TYR A 83 6.01 -2.28 -9.46
N SER A 84 5.36 -1.27 -10.05
CA SER A 84 4.59 -0.25 -9.33
C SER A 84 3.14 -0.23 -9.75
N PHE A 85 2.26 -0.32 -8.77
CA PHE A 85 0.84 -0.03 -8.92
C PHE A 85 0.62 1.47 -8.86
N THR A 86 -0.47 1.93 -9.46
CA THR A 86 -0.95 3.29 -9.22
C THR A 86 -1.49 3.41 -7.80
N LYS A 87 -1.52 4.65 -7.29
CA LYS A 87 -2.14 4.96 -5.99
C LYS A 87 -3.58 4.44 -5.92
N LYS A 88 -4.38 4.72 -6.96
CA LYS A 88 -5.79 4.32 -7.06
C LYS A 88 -5.99 2.80 -7.03
N GLU A 89 -5.10 2.02 -7.64
CA GLU A 89 -5.15 0.55 -7.55
C GLU A 89 -4.85 0.06 -6.14
N SER A 90 -3.86 0.68 -5.49
CA SER A 90 -3.39 0.29 -4.17
C SER A 90 -4.40 0.61 -3.07
N GLU A 91 -5.00 1.80 -3.10
CA GLU A 91 -5.97 2.26 -2.08
C GLU A 91 -7.22 1.37 -1.94
N LYS A 92 -7.52 0.54 -2.95
CA LYS A 92 -8.58 -0.47 -2.86
C LYS A 92 -8.30 -1.50 -1.78
N PHE A 93 -7.05 -1.93 -1.68
CA PHE A 93 -6.59 -3.04 -0.84
C PHE A 93 -5.94 -2.56 0.46
N PHE A 94 -5.19 -1.46 0.43
CA PHE A 94 -4.36 -1.01 1.54
C PHE A 94 -5.03 0.13 2.32
N LYS A 95 -5.88 -0.26 3.28
CA LYS A 95 -6.62 0.65 4.18
C LYS A 95 -6.28 0.31 5.63
N ARG A 96 -6.41 1.26 6.56
CA ARG A 96 -6.02 1.12 7.98
C ARG A 96 -6.38 -0.21 8.67
N SER A 97 -7.55 -0.78 8.39
CA SER A 97 -8.00 -2.05 8.99
C SER A 97 -7.74 -3.29 8.12
N ALA A 98 -7.36 -3.08 6.86
CA ALA A 98 -7.22 -4.15 5.88
C ALA A 98 -5.92 -4.93 6.11
N LYS A 99 -5.99 -6.22 5.78
CA LYS A 99 -4.85 -7.13 5.78
C LYS A 99 -4.73 -7.82 4.43
N PRO A 100 -4.40 -7.06 3.36
CA PRO A 100 -4.27 -7.69 2.06
C PRO A 100 -3.08 -8.65 2.03
N ILE A 101 -3.22 -9.70 1.21
CA ILE A 101 -2.18 -10.71 0.99
C ILE A 101 -1.75 -10.58 -0.46
N ILE A 102 -0.44 -10.63 -0.71
CA ILE A 102 0.11 -10.53 -2.06
C ILE A 102 0.73 -11.88 -2.42
N HIS A 103 0.28 -12.47 -3.51
CA HIS A 103 0.84 -13.68 -4.08
C HIS A 103 1.64 -13.34 -5.34
N MET A 104 2.88 -13.79 -5.37
CA MET A 104 3.82 -13.65 -6.47
C MET A 104 4.05 -15.01 -7.11
N GLN A 105 3.94 -15.09 -8.42
CA GLN A 105 4.25 -16.28 -9.19
C GLN A 105 5.12 -15.89 -10.38
N TRP A 106 6.19 -16.63 -10.59
CA TRP A 106 7.12 -16.44 -11.71
C TRP A 106 7.86 -17.73 -11.99
N LEU A 107 8.09 -18.04 -13.27
CA LEU A 107 8.67 -19.32 -13.67
C LEU A 107 7.93 -20.50 -13.01
N SER A 108 8.64 -21.27 -12.16
CA SER A 108 8.11 -22.36 -11.33
C SER A 108 8.10 -22.04 -9.82
N LYS A 109 8.35 -20.77 -9.44
CA LYS A 109 8.38 -20.31 -8.05
C LYS A 109 7.07 -19.59 -7.68
N SER A 110 6.72 -19.67 -6.40
CA SER A 110 5.62 -18.90 -5.84
C SER A 110 5.95 -18.43 -4.42
N GLU A 111 5.53 -17.21 -4.09
CA GLU A 111 5.70 -16.64 -2.76
C GLU A 111 4.47 -15.85 -2.34
N THR A 112 4.23 -15.84 -1.02
CA THR A 112 3.20 -15.03 -0.41
C THR A 112 3.87 -14.00 0.49
N LEU A 113 3.56 -12.73 0.26
CA LEU A 113 3.95 -11.64 1.16
C LEU A 113 2.79 -11.34 2.10
N GLU A 114 2.95 -11.77 3.35
CA GLU A 114 2.03 -11.42 4.42
C GLU A 114 2.45 -10.10 5.06
N ILE A 115 1.50 -9.18 5.12
CA ILE A 115 1.69 -7.89 5.76
C ILE A 115 1.71 -8.07 7.26
N LYS A 116 2.85 -7.70 7.88
CA LYS A 116 2.96 -7.61 9.33
C LYS A 116 2.66 -6.17 9.73
N ASN A 117 1.55 -5.96 10.45
CA ASN A 117 1.31 -4.68 11.11
C ASN A 117 2.41 -4.47 12.17
N HIS A 118 3.17 -3.39 12.04
CA HIS A 118 4.05 -2.86 13.08
C HIS A 118 3.34 -1.74 13.82
#